data_AF-A0A0N1GFD3-F1
#
_entry.id   AF-A0A0N1GFD3-F1
#
_cell.length_a   1.000
_cell.length_b   1.000
_cell.length_c   1.000
_cell.angle_alpha   90.00
_cell.angle_beta   90.00
_cell.angle_gamma   90.00
#
_symmetry.space_group_name_H-M   'P 1'
#
loop_
_entity.id
_entity.type
_entity.pdbx_description
1 polymer ?
#
loop_
_entity_poly.entity_id
_entity_poly.type
_entity_poly.pdbx_seq_one_letter_code
_entity_poly.pdbx_strand_id
1 'polypeptide(L)'
;MTSAGRPSSPPAHERAPWQSIRRRFHPPRPRTVDTAARRAPAWPGQALLLADDKYYGPEGEPFLNGSRLRSSSSPFGYALEIGYTLTLVRGVSPAELLSLAGAEQRGVCIGLDTLIGEHQKLIHESDGWDESVIAGACTVQGEGGDWTLALAFGGDLGSPRFMEELSAGTRAISHSSNGGKPMHFFHWHENGELRTTFEWPSVRTGSTPDELNAVMTEVGLNPTGDEAPDVDRKAALFALAERLTGVRVTEELLAEAEYRMTDLPKAPADEWESVTIDITDAYGKRTYVQLRPDQL
;
A
#
# COMPACT_ATOMS: atom_id res chain seq x y z
N MET A 1 58.34 10.36 47.83
CA MET A 1 57.82 8.98 47.69
C MET A 1 56.47 8.98 48.38
N THR A 2 55.32 8.78 47.77
CA THR A 2 54.94 7.96 46.61
C THR A 2 53.65 8.52 46.00
N SER A 3 53.58 8.43 44.68
CA SER A 3 52.46 8.77 43.79
C SER A 3 51.31 7.76 43.91
N ALA A 4 50.07 8.24 43.92
CA ALA A 4 48.88 7.41 43.73
C ALA A 4 48.19 7.80 42.42
N GLY A 5 48.03 6.80 41.54
CA GLY A 5 47.65 6.93 40.14
C GLY A 5 46.16 7.21 39.90
N ARG A 6 45.91 7.87 38.78
CA ARG A 6 44.61 7.96 38.11
C ARG A 6 44.28 6.67 37.37
N PRO A 7 43.00 6.27 37.26
CA PRO A 7 42.55 5.43 36.16
C PRO A 7 42.01 6.28 35.00
N SER A 8 42.10 5.71 33.81
CA SER A 8 41.88 6.29 32.49
C SER A 8 40.70 5.67 31.75
N SER A 9 39.99 6.53 30.98
CA SER A 9 39.19 6.28 29.75
C SER A 9 37.74 5.77 29.89
N PRO A 10 36.79 6.03 28.94
CA PRO A 10 37.01 6.20 27.48
C PRO A 10 36.15 7.33 26.82
N PRO A 11 35.93 7.40 25.48
CA PRO A 11 36.04 8.65 24.70
C PRO A 11 34.72 9.40 24.50
N ALA A 12 34.82 10.70 24.24
CA ALA A 12 33.73 11.55 23.79
C ALA A 12 33.40 11.25 22.31
N HIS A 13 32.20 10.72 22.05
CA HIS A 13 31.59 10.81 20.73
C HIS A 13 30.76 12.09 20.65
N GLU A 14 31.23 13.03 19.84
CA GLU A 14 30.43 14.10 19.26
C GLU A 14 29.28 13.49 18.44
N ARG A 15 28.04 13.84 18.79
CA ARG A 15 26.93 13.88 17.83
C ARG A 15 26.27 15.25 17.95
N ALA A 16 26.31 15.98 16.83
CA ALA A 16 25.69 17.28 16.66
C ALA A 16 24.16 17.21 16.86
N PRO A 17 23.54 18.28 17.38
CA PRO A 17 22.09 18.34 17.57
C PRO A 17 21.37 18.64 16.26
N TRP A 18 20.36 17.82 15.93
CA TRP A 18 19.40 18.08 14.86
C TRP A 18 18.61 19.35 15.17
N GLN A 19 18.62 20.29 14.20
CA GLN A 19 17.86 21.53 14.26
C GLN A 19 16.37 21.24 14.09
N SER A 20 15.57 21.75 15.04
CA SER A 20 14.12 21.76 14.97
C SER A 20 13.65 22.81 13.96
N ILE A 21 13.09 22.39 12.83
CA ILE A 21 12.41 23.27 11.89
C ILE A 21 11.05 23.65 12.50
N ARG A 22 10.96 24.86 13.07
CA ARG A 22 9.69 25.52 13.39
C ARG A 22 9.17 26.22 12.13
N ARG A 23 8.10 25.71 11.50
CA ARG A 23 7.31 26.51 10.54
C ARG A 23 6.08 27.08 11.25
N ARG A 24 6.06 28.41 11.41
CA ARG A 24 4.86 29.17 11.78
C ARG A 24 3.96 29.23 10.56
N PHE A 25 2.75 28.69 10.65
CA PHE A 25 1.70 28.97 9.68
C PHE A 25 1.14 30.38 9.92
N HIS A 26 1.15 31.21 8.89
CA HIS A 26 0.32 32.41 8.79
C HIS A 26 -0.59 32.22 7.57
N PRO A 27 -1.93 32.34 7.72
CA PRO A 27 -2.82 32.28 6.58
C PRO A 27 -2.69 33.57 5.75
N PRO A 28 -2.62 33.50 4.40
CA PRO A 28 -2.71 34.69 3.58
C PRO A 28 -4.15 35.20 3.54
N ARG A 29 -4.31 36.52 3.69
CA ARG A 29 -5.59 37.23 3.48
C ARG A 29 -5.98 37.22 1.99
N PRO A 30 -7.28 37.21 1.67
CA PRO A 30 -7.76 37.17 0.29
C PRO A 30 -7.48 38.50 -0.42
N ARG A 31 -6.93 38.43 -1.64
CA ARG A 31 -6.89 39.54 -2.59
C ARG A 31 -8.03 39.38 -3.58
N THR A 32 -8.91 40.37 -3.61
CA THR A 32 -9.85 40.68 -4.68
C THR A 32 -9.09 40.95 -5.97
N VAL A 33 -9.47 40.29 -7.07
CA VAL A 33 -9.18 40.76 -8.42
C VAL A 33 -10.43 40.62 -9.29
N ASP A 34 -10.64 41.71 -10.02
CA ASP A 34 -11.74 42.08 -10.87
C ASP A 34 -11.84 41.22 -12.14
N THR A 35 -13.07 41.18 -12.63
CA THR A 35 -13.62 40.40 -13.74
C THR A 35 -13.26 41.01 -15.08
N ALA A 36 -12.68 40.23 -16.01
CA ALA A 36 -12.78 40.52 -17.44
C ALA A 36 -12.68 39.23 -18.28
N ALA A 37 -13.78 38.94 -18.95
CA ALA A 37 -14.06 37.75 -19.73
C ALA A 37 -13.26 37.64 -21.03
N ARG A 38 -12.87 36.41 -21.40
CA ARG A 38 -12.86 35.94 -22.80
C ARG A 38 -13.35 34.49 -22.89
N ARG A 39 -14.30 34.28 -23.80
CA ARG A 39 -15.07 33.05 -24.08
C ARG A 39 -14.29 32.07 -24.98
N ALA A 40 -14.47 30.77 -24.74
CA ALA A 40 -14.85 29.70 -25.71
C ALA A 40 -14.64 28.30 -25.09
N PRO A 41 -15.26 27.23 -25.61
CA PRO A 41 -16.70 27.00 -25.77
C PRO A 41 -17.20 25.86 -24.86
N ALA A 42 -18.51 25.89 -24.59
CA ALA A 42 -19.24 24.92 -23.79
C ALA A 42 -19.31 23.53 -24.46
N TRP A 43 -19.11 22.48 -23.68
CA TRP A 43 -19.58 21.12 -23.98
C TRP A 43 -20.56 20.72 -22.86
N PRO A 44 -21.73 20.15 -23.20
CA PRO A 44 -22.83 19.99 -22.25
C PRO A 44 -22.55 18.84 -21.29
N GLY A 45 -22.70 19.11 -19.99
CA GLY A 45 -22.87 18.09 -18.96
C GLY A 45 -24.35 17.74 -18.77
N GLN A 46 -24.64 16.48 -18.46
CA GLN A 46 -25.14 16.03 -17.15
C GLN A 46 -25.67 14.59 -17.23
N ALA A 47 -25.22 13.80 -16.25
CA ALA A 47 -25.94 12.82 -15.45
C ALA A 47 -26.93 11.85 -16.12
N LEU A 48 -26.64 10.54 -15.99
CA LEU A 48 -27.66 9.59 -15.57
C LEU A 48 -27.06 8.50 -14.66
N LEU A 49 -27.82 8.22 -13.60
CA LEU A 49 -27.56 7.42 -12.42
C LEU A 49 -27.85 5.91 -12.60
N LEU A 50 -27.21 5.14 -11.72
CA LEU A 50 -27.65 3.90 -11.03
C LEU A 50 -27.67 2.55 -11.75
N ALA A 51 -26.84 1.67 -11.18
CA ALA A 51 -27.10 0.31 -10.65
C ALA A 51 -27.80 -0.74 -11.53
N ASP A 52 -27.09 -1.86 -11.64
CA ASP A 52 -27.46 -3.22 -12.03
C ASP A 52 -27.90 -3.52 -13.48
N ASP A 53 -27.22 -4.54 -14.00
CA ASP A 53 -27.51 -5.42 -15.13
C ASP A 53 -27.69 -4.84 -16.55
N LYS A 54 -26.64 -5.11 -17.35
CA LYS A 54 -26.57 -5.18 -18.83
C LYS A 54 -26.77 -3.87 -19.60
N TYR A 55 -25.77 -3.45 -20.39
CA TYR A 55 -25.85 -3.41 -21.87
C TYR A 55 -24.59 -2.85 -22.56
N TYR A 56 -24.46 -3.26 -23.82
CA TYR A 56 -23.45 -2.91 -24.84
C TYR A 56 -23.37 -1.41 -25.17
N GLY A 57 -22.16 -0.95 -25.54
CA GLY A 57 -21.90 0.40 -26.06
C GLY A 57 -22.32 0.61 -27.52
N PRO A 58 -22.31 1.87 -28.03
CA PRO A 58 -22.93 2.22 -29.31
C PRO A 58 -22.08 1.94 -30.56
N GLU A 59 -20.86 1.41 -30.44
CA GLU A 59 -20.07 0.97 -31.58
C GLU A 59 -19.44 -0.39 -31.26
N GLY A 60 -19.99 -1.44 -31.87
CA GLY A 60 -19.74 -2.84 -31.57
C GLY A 60 -18.39 -3.36 -32.05
N GLU A 61 -17.32 -3.04 -31.32
CA GLU A 61 -16.04 -3.77 -31.37
C GLU A 61 -15.61 -4.15 -29.94
N PRO A 62 -15.44 -5.45 -29.62
CA PRO A 62 -15.15 -5.90 -28.27
C PRO A 62 -13.69 -5.66 -27.90
N PHE A 63 -13.44 -4.78 -26.92
CA PHE A 63 -12.21 -4.88 -26.14
C PHE A 63 -12.27 -6.19 -25.34
N LEU A 64 -11.32 -7.07 -25.63
CA LEU A 64 -11.26 -8.44 -25.15
C LEU A 64 -11.56 -8.61 -23.64
N ASN A 65 -12.31 -9.67 -23.42
CA ASN A 65 -13.14 -10.03 -22.28
C ASN A 65 -12.32 -10.59 -21.11
N GLY A 66 -11.49 -9.76 -20.46
CA GLY A 66 -10.90 -10.10 -19.16
C GLY A 66 -11.70 -9.45 -18.05
N SER A 67 -12.46 -10.23 -17.28
CA SER A 67 -13.24 -9.74 -16.15
C SER A 67 -12.32 -9.00 -15.16
N ARG A 68 -12.56 -7.69 -15.02
CA ARG A 68 -11.92 -6.88 -13.98
C ARG A 68 -12.42 -7.38 -12.62
N LEU A 69 -11.54 -7.42 -11.61
CA LEU A 69 -11.83 -7.76 -10.21
C LEU A 69 -12.87 -6.79 -9.61
N ARG A 70 -14.16 -6.97 -9.94
CA ARG A 70 -15.21 -5.94 -9.74
C ARG A 70 -16.46 -6.44 -9.03
N SER A 71 -16.55 -7.71 -8.68
CA SER A 71 -17.78 -8.26 -8.11
C SER A 71 -17.51 -8.98 -6.79
N SER A 72 -18.43 -8.84 -5.83
CA SER A 72 -18.54 -9.73 -4.67
C SER A 72 -18.84 -11.17 -5.08
N SER A 73 -19.27 -11.41 -6.32
CA SER A 73 -19.44 -12.72 -6.94
C SER A 73 -18.19 -13.23 -7.66
N SER A 74 -17.10 -12.46 -7.67
CA SER A 74 -15.78 -12.90 -8.13
C SER A 74 -15.17 -13.87 -7.12
N PRO A 75 -14.33 -14.83 -7.54
CA PRO A 75 -13.41 -15.54 -6.63
C PRO A 75 -12.60 -14.59 -5.72
N PHE A 76 -12.31 -13.38 -6.21
CA PHE A 76 -11.62 -12.35 -5.44
C PHE A 76 -12.53 -11.59 -4.45
N GLY A 77 -13.85 -11.85 -4.46
CA GLY A 77 -14.82 -11.24 -3.55
C GLY A 77 -14.46 -11.44 -2.09
N TYR A 78 -13.95 -12.61 -1.73
CA TYR A 78 -13.44 -12.89 -0.39
C TYR A 78 -12.34 -11.91 0.02
N ALA A 79 -11.32 -11.74 -0.82
CA ALA A 79 -10.21 -10.81 -0.57
C ALA A 79 -10.70 -9.35 -0.44
N LEU A 80 -11.69 -8.96 -1.24
CA LEU A 80 -12.31 -7.63 -1.15
C LEU A 80 -13.10 -7.42 0.13
N GLU A 81 -13.68 -8.48 0.71
CA GLU A 81 -14.45 -8.46 1.94
C GLU A 81 -13.57 -8.39 3.17
N ILE A 82 -12.62 -9.33 3.30
CA ILE A 82 -11.78 -9.46 4.50
C ILE A 82 -10.55 -8.56 4.48
N GLY A 83 -10.16 -8.10 3.30
CA GLY A 83 -8.96 -7.32 3.07
C GLY A 83 -7.80 -8.15 2.56
N TYR A 84 -6.95 -7.49 1.78
CA TYR A 84 -5.82 -8.09 1.10
C TYR A 84 -4.65 -7.12 1.05
N THR A 85 -3.46 -7.69 0.90
CA THR A 85 -2.29 -6.98 0.40
C THR A 85 -1.83 -7.66 -0.88
N LEU A 86 -1.69 -6.89 -1.95
CA LEU A 86 -1.13 -7.32 -3.22
C LEU A 86 0.21 -6.63 -3.41
N THR A 87 1.27 -7.43 -3.56
CA THR A 87 2.63 -6.93 -3.76
C THR A 87 3.19 -7.47 -5.08
N LEU A 88 3.78 -6.58 -5.88
CA LEU A 88 4.45 -6.87 -7.14
C LEU A 88 5.92 -6.47 -7.04
N VAL A 89 6.85 -7.39 -7.27
CA VAL A 89 8.30 -7.13 -7.21
C VAL A 89 8.98 -7.64 -8.48
N ARG A 90 9.72 -6.78 -9.18
CA ARG A 90 10.39 -7.15 -10.42
C ARG A 90 11.67 -7.93 -10.16
N GLY A 91 11.86 -9.05 -10.85
CA GLY A 91 13.11 -9.82 -10.85
C GLY A 91 13.40 -10.60 -9.56
N VAL A 92 12.56 -10.49 -8.54
CA VAL A 92 12.64 -11.30 -7.31
C VAL A 92 11.79 -12.55 -7.52
N SER A 93 12.26 -13.72 -7.09
CA SER A 93 11.49 -14.97 -7.21
C SER A 93 10.43 -15.12 -6.11
N PRO A 94 9.34 -15.89 -6.32
CA PRO A 94 8.35 -16.12 -5.27
C PRO A 94 8.94 -16.73 -4.00
N ALA A 95 9.91 -17.65 -4.13
CA ALA A 95 10.56 -18.28 -2.98
C ALA A 95 11.41 -17.28 -2.17
N GLU A 96 12.10 -16.38 -2.86
CA GLU A 96 12.92 -15.35 -2.23
C GLU A 96 12.06 -14.32 -1.49
N LEU A 97 10.98 -13.83 -2.12
CA LEU A 97 10.04 -12.91 -1.48
C LEU A 97 9.46 -13.51 -0.18
N LEU A 98 8.97 -14.75 -0.23
CA LEU A 98 8.38 -15.40 0.94
C LEU A 98 9.43 -15.71 2.02
N SER A 99 10.65 -16.08 1.63
CA SER A 99 11.75 -16.28 2.58
C SER A 99 12.13 -14.99 3.30
N LEU A 100 12.14 -13.84 2.60
CA LEU A 100 12.40 -12.53 3.21
C LEU A 100 11.28 -12.11 4.17
N ALA A 101 10.05 -12.53 3.90
CA ALA A 101 8.90 -12.26 4.78
C ALA A 101 8.94 -13.06 6.11
N GLY A 102 10.00 -13.85 6.35
CA GLY A 102 10.16 -14.65 7.57
C GLY A 102 9.18 -15.83 7.65
N ALA A 103 8.72 -16.31 6.50
CA ALA A 103 7.56 -17.14 6.40
C ALA A 103 7.89 -18.65 6.34
N GLU A 104 7.10 -19.48 7.03
CA GLU A 104 7.27 -20.94 6.99
C GLU A 104 6.60 -21.52 5.73
N GLN A 105 7.35 -22.26 4.92
CA GLN A 105 6.83 -22.78 3.64
C GLN A 105 5.83 -23.90 3.87
N ARG A 106 4.63 -23.76 3.28
CA ARG A 106 3.58 -24.79 3.32
C ARG A 106 3.56 -25.70 2.10
N GLY A 107 4.05 -25.23 0.95
CA GLY A 107 4.04 -25.97 -0.30
C GLY A 107 3.52 -25.13 -1.46
N VAL A 108 2.82 -25.76 -2.40
CA VAL A 108 2.23 -25.10 -3.57
C VAL A 108 0.75 -25.43 -3.71
N CYS A 109 -0.03 -24.51 -4.25
CA CYS A 109 -1.41 -24.74 -4.66
C CYS A 109 -1.68 -24.14 -6.04
N ILE A 110 -2.73 -24.60 -6.69
CA ILE A 110 -3.17 -24.07 -8.00
C ILE A 110 -4.47 -23.30 -7.78
N GLY A 111 -4.46 -22.05 -8.23
CA GLY A 111 -5.61 -21.17 -8.27
C GLY A 111 -5.96 -20.51 -6.94
N LEU A 112 -6.55 -19.33 -7.08
CA LEU A 112 -6.98 -18.48 -5.99
C LEU A 112 -7.98 -19.17 -5.04
N ASP A 113 -8.91 -19.98 -5.57
CA ASP A 113 -9.90 -20.69 -4.75
C ASP A 113 -9.26 -21.65 -3.76
N THR A 114 -8.22 -22.38 -4.19
CA THR A 114 -7.46 -23.27 -3.30
C THR A 114 -6.71 -22.47 -2.25
N LEU A 115 -6.07 -21.37 -2.64
CA LEU A 115 -5.37 -20.48 -1.71
C LEU A 115 -6.32 -19.90 -0.64
N ILE A 116 -7.51 -19.45 -1.05
CA ILE A 116 -8.56 -18.97 -0.14
C ILE A 116 -9.03 -20.10 0.79
N GLY A 117 -9.24 -21.30 0.25
CA GLY A 117 -9.63 -22.46 1.04
C GLY A 117 -8.62 -22.80 2.14
N GLU A 118 -7.33 -22.75 1.83
CA GLU A 118 -6.27 -22.93 2.84
C GLU A 118 -6.29 -21.82 3.90
N HIS A 119 -6.46 -20.56 3.49
CA HIS A 119 -6.61 -19.44 4.43
C HIS A 119 -7.82 -19.60 5.36
N GLN A 120 -8.96 -20.03 4.84
CA GLN A 120 -10.17 -20.27 5.64
C GLN A 120 -10.01 -21.42 6.62
N LYS A 121 -9.30 -22.50 6.23
CA LYS A 121 -8.97 -23.61 7.13
C LYS A 121 -8.10 -23.12 8.30
N LEU A 122 -7.06 -22.33 8.01
CA LEU A 122 -6.20 -21.77 9.05
C LEU A 122 -7.02 -20.98 10.09
N ILE A 123 -7.87 -20.06 9.64
CA ILE A 123 -8.74 -19.27 10.53
C ILE A 123 -9.71 -20.15 11.34
N HIS A 124 -10.21 -21.24 10.75
CA HIS A 124 -11.17 -22.12 11.43
C HIS A 124 -10.52 -23.05 12.45
N GLU A 125 -9.30 -23.52 12.18
CA GLU A 125 -8.53 -24.42 13.05
C GLU A 125 -7.83 -23.67 14.19
N SER A 126 -7.65 -22.35 14.06
CA SER A 126 -7.11 -21.52 15.12
C SER A 126 -8.18 -21.20 16.18
N ASP A 127 -7.98 -21.67 17.41
CA ASP A 127 -8.87 -21.39 18.57
C ASP A 127 -8.73 -19.95 19.13
N GLY A 128 -8.25 -18.98 18.33
CA GLY A 128 -7.95 -17.62 18.74
C GLY A 128 -7.56 -16.69 17.57
N TRP A 129 -7.13 -15.47 17.89
CA TRP A 129 -6.51 -14.56 16.91
C TRP A 129 -5.14 -15.12 16.56
N ASP A 130 -5.07 -16.02 15.57
CA ASP A 130 -3.81 -16.61 15.16
C ASP A 130 -2.79 -15.52 14.79
N GLU A 131 -1.54 -15.76 15.19
CA GLU A 131 -0.40 -14.87 14.91
C GLU A 131 0.09 -15.00 13.47
N SER A 132 -0.60 -15.76 12.62
CA SER A 132 -0.20 -16.00 11.24
C SER A 132 -1.36 -15.91 10.24
N VAL A 133 -1.00 -15.63 8.99
CA VAL A 133 -1.91 -15.53 7.85
C VAL A 133 -1.28 -16.23 6.65
N ILE A 134 -2.09 -16.83 5.79
CA ILE A 134 -1.57 -17.44 4.56
C ILE A 134 -1.29 -16.38 3.51
N ALA A 135 -0.12 -16.49 2.87
CA ALA A 135 0.17 -15.82 1.62
C ALA A 135 0.54 -16.80 0.52
N GLY A 136 0.21 -16.40 -0.71
CA GLY A 136 0.57 -17.07 -1.94
C GLY A 136 1.40 -16.14 -2.82
N ALA A 137 2.47 -16.65 -3.44
CA ALA A 137 3.24 -15.91 -4.43
C ALA A 137 3.47 -16.72 -5.71
N CYS A 138 3.39 -16.07 -6.87
CA CYS A 138 3.60 -16.67 -8.18
C CYS A 138 4.39 -15.71 -9.10
N THR A 139 5.01 -16.27 -10.14
CA THR A 139 5.70 -15.47 -11.16
C THR A 139 4.71 -15.08 -12.27
N VAL A 140 4.76 -13.82 -12.69
CA VAL A 140 3.96 -13.23 -13.76
C VAL A 140 4.83 -12.38 -14.69
N GLN A 141 4.38 -12.17 -15.92
CA GLN A 141 5.11 -11.33 -16.89
C GLN A 141 4.66 -9.87 -16.80
N GLY A 142 5.62 -8.94 -16.91
CA GLY A 142 5.35 -7.50 -16.94
C GLY A 142 6.43 -6.72 -17.69
N GLU A 143 6.38 -5.41 -17.54
CA GLU A 143 7.38 -4.51 -18.09
C GLU A 143 8.74 -4.74 -17.40
N GLY A 144 9.79 -4.91 -18.22
CA GLY A 144 11.13 -5.17 -17.70
C GLY A 144 11.40 -6.61 -17.26
N GLY A 145 10.51 -7.57 -17.58
CA GLY A 145 10.74 -9.00 -17.39
C GLY A 145 9.78 -9.63 -16.38
N ASP A 146 10.29 -10.62 -15.65
CA ASP A 146 9.52 -11.37 -14.65
C ASP A 146 9.21 -10.50 -13.43
N TRP A 147 8.00 -10.64 -12.93
CA TRP A 147 7.53 -10.07 -11.69
C TRP A 147 7.05 -11.19 -10.77
N THR A 148 7.27 -11.05 -9.46
CA THR A 148 6.54 -11.86 -8.48
C THR A 148 5.29 -11.09 -8.07
N LEU A 149 4.14 -11.75 -8.18
CA LEU A 149 2.87 -11.34 -7.60
C LEU A 149 2.66 -12.12 -6.30
N ALA A 150 2.54 -11.41 -5.18
CA ALA A 150 2.22 -11.97 -3.88
C ALA A 150 0.88 -11.45 -3.38
N LEU A 151 0.08 -12.33 -2.80
CA LEU A 151 -1.20 -12.04 -2.17
C LEU A 151 -1.18 -12.54 -0.73
N ALA A 152 -1.53 -11.65 0.20
CA ALA A 152 -1.81 -12.00 1.59
C ALA A 152 -3.23 -11.58 1.96
N PHE A 153 -3.91 -12.42 2.73
CA PHE A 153 -5.27 -12.18 3.21
C PHE A 153 -5.24 -11.79 4.69
N GLY A 154 -5.86 -10.67 5.06
CA GLY A 154 -5.83 -10.18 6.45
C GLY A 154 -4.43 -9.88 7.03
N GLY A 155 -3.40 -9.89 6.19
CA GLY A 155 -1.98 -9.71 6.52
C GLY A 155 -1.32 -8.57 5.76
N ASP A 156 -0.09 -8.25 6.16
CA ASP A 156 0.70 -7.17 5.56
C ASP A 156 1.96 -7.71 4.88
N LEU A 157 2.05 -7.48 3.57
CA LEU A 157 3.25 -7.67 2.73
C LEU A 157 3.73 -6.34 2.14
N GLY A 158 3.20 -5.21 2.63
CA GLY A 158 3.42 -3.86 2.15
C GLY A 158 4.15 -2.97 3.15
N SER A 159 4.64 -3.52 4.27
CA SER A 159 5.35 -2.73 5.27
C SER A 159 6.56 -2.02 4.64
N PRO A 160 6.82 -0.73 4.97
CA PRO A 160 7.85 0.05 4.28
C PRO A 160 9.22 -0.62 4.30
N ARG A 161 9.68 -1.10 5.47
CA ARG A 161 11.00 -1.75 5.61
C ARG A 161 11.12 -3.00 4.75
N PHE A 162 10.09 -3.84 4.73
CA PHE A 162 10.09 -5.06 3.91
C PHE A 162 10.16 -4.71 2.42
N MET A 163 9.40 -3.70 2.01
CA MET A 163 9.38 -3.24 0.62
C MET A 163 10.67 -2.53 0.19
N GLU A 164 11.35 -1.83 1.09
CA GLU A 164 12.70 -1.28 0.87
C GLU A 164 13.68 -2.42 0.56
N GLU A 165 13.68 -3.49 1.35
CA GLU A 165 14.53 -4.66 1.12
C GLU A 165 14.18 -5.37 -0.21
N LEU A 166 12.90 -5.61 -0.49
CA LEU A 166 12.44 -6.24 -1.73
C LEU A 166 12.75 -5.44 -3.00
N SER A 167 12.73 -4.11 -2.90
CA SER A 167 13.00 -3.24 -4.03
C SER A 167 14.49 -2.90 -4.21
N ALA A 168 15.38 -3.46 -3.39
CA ALA A 168 16.81 -3.19 -3.51
C ALA A 168 17.33 -3.58 -4.91
N GLY A 169 17.75 -2.58 -5.69
CA GLY A 169 18.18 -2.75 -7.09
C GLY A 169 17.06 -3.03 -8.10
N THR A 170 15.79 -2.88 -7.72
CA THR A 170 14.62 -3.15 -8.58
C THR A 170 13.41 -2.27 -8.23
N ARG A 171 12.21 -2.64 -8.70
CA ARG A 171 10.94 -1.97 -8.39
C ARG A 171 10.04 -2.89 -7.59
N ALA A 172 9.38 -2.32 -6.58
CA ALA A 172 8.30 -2.98 -5.85
C ALA A 172 7.08 -2.05 -5.73
N ILE A 173 5.88 -2.59 -6.00
CA ILE A 173 4.60 -1.92 -5.80
C ILE A 173 3.80 -2.75 -4.82
N SER A 174 3.17 -2.13 -3.83
CA SER A 174 2.19 -2.79 -2.98
C SER A 174 0.92 -1.95 -2.92
N HIS A 175 -0.23 -2.60 -3.00
CA HIS A 175 -1.48 -1.97 -2.63
C HIS A 175 -2.32 -2.90 -1.76
N SER A 176 -2.94 -2.33 -0.75
CA SER A 176 -3.72 -3.08 0.22
C SER A 176 -5.09 -2.46 0.43
N SER A 177 -6.02 -3.28 0.91
CA SER A 177 -7.36 -2.87 1.28
C SER A 177 -7.73 -3.48 2.62
N ASN A 178 -8.32 -2.68 3.50
CA ASN A 178 -8.89 -3.18 4.76
C ASN A 178 -10.31 -3.76 4.56
N GLY A 179 -10.48 -4.56 3.50
CA GLY A 179 -11.75 -5.19 3.17
C GLY A 179 -12.83 -4.22 2.71
N GLY A 180 -14.06 -4.42 3.21
CA GLY A 180 -15.23 -3.57 2.92
C GLY A 180 -15.13 -2.10 3.38
N LYS A 181 -14.03 -1.69 4.02
CA LYS A 181 -13.79 -0.31 4.44
C LYS A 181 -13.13 0.51 3.31
N PRO A 182 -13.38 1.83 3.23
CA PRO A 182 -12.80 2.72 2.23
C PRO A 182 -11.34 3.11 2.56
N MET A 183 -10.55 2.16 3.07
CA MET A 183 -9.13 2.34 3.38
C MET A 183 -8.31 1.53 2.39
N HIS A 184 -7.56 2.22 1.54
CA HIS A 184 -6.70 1.61 0.54
C HIS A 184 -5.33 2.26 0.59
N PHE A 185 -4.29 1.47 0.79
CA PHE A 185 -2.93 1.98 0.78
C PHE A 185 -2.25 1.63 -0.54
N PHE A 186 -1.34 2.50 -0.95
CA PHE A 186 -0.48 2.29 -2.10
C PHE A 186 0.95 2.65 -1.72
N HIS A 187 1.90 1.83 -2.13
CA HIS A 187 3.33 2.00 -1.90
C HIS A 187 4.07 1.72 -3.20
N TRP A 188 4.91 2.66 -3.61
CA TRP A 188 5.87 2.48 -4.69
C TRP A 188 7.28 2.69 -4.17
N HIS A 189 8.09 1.63 -4.28
CA HIS A 189 9.52 1.66 -4.04
C HIS A 189 10.31 1.41 -5.33
N GLU A 190 11.43 2.11 -5.45
CA GLU A 190 12.42 1.90 -6.51
C GLU A 190 13.81 1.91 -5.88
N ASN A 191 14.60 0.87 -6.13
CA ASN A 191 15.97 0.71 -5.64
C ASN A 191 16.10 0.88 -4.12
N GLY A 192 15.14 0.36 -3.35
CA GLY A 192 15.10 0.50 -1.89
C GLY A 192 14.65 1.85 -1.37
N GLU A 193 14.21 2.76 -2.25
CA GLU A 193 13.72 4.09 -1.87
C GLU A 193 12.20 4.18 -2.00
N LEU A 194 11.53 4.68 -0.96
CA LEU A 194 10.11 5.01 -1.02
C LEU A 194 9.86 6.24 -1.88
N ARG A 195 9.39 6.02 -3.11
CA ARG A 195 9.11 7.07 -4.10
C ARG A 195 7.79 7.77 -3.80
N THR A 196 6.73 7.00 -3.62
CA THR A 196 5.38 7.52 -3.36
C THR A 196 4.59 6.53 -2.50
N THR A 197 3.94 7.02 -1.45
CA THR A 197 2.91 6.28 -0.71
C THR A 197 1.72 7.18 -0.41
N PHE A 198 0.54 6.59 -0.33
CA PHE A 198 -0.67 7.28 0.10
C PHE A 198 -1.76 6.30 0.51
N GLU A 199 -2.63 6.77 1.42
CA GLU A 199 -3.98 6.23 1.57
C GLU A 199 -4.95 6.98 0.66
N TRP A 200 -4.87 8.30 0.69
CA TRP A 200 -5.69 9.21 -0.11
C TRP A 200 -4.85 9.77 -1.24
N PRO A 201 -5.29 9.69 -2.51
CA PRO A 201 -4.49 10.18 -3.61
C PRO A 201 -4.05 11.62 -3.43
N SER A 202 -4.80 12.49 -2.76
CA SER A 202 -4.42 13.89 -2.48
C SER A 202 -3.43 14.10 -1.32
N VAL A 203 -3.22 13.08 -0.47
CA VAL A 203 -2.32 13.12 0.69
C VAL A 203 -1.23 12.06 0.49
N ARG A 204 -0.15 12.48 -0.16
CA ARG A 204 0.96 11.61 -0.56
C ARG A 204 2.26 12.00 0.12
N THR A 205 3.12 11.02 0.38
CA THR A 205 4.49 11.21 0.88
C THR A 205 5.46 10.32 0.12
N GLY A 206 6.76 10.43 0.39
CA GLY A 206 7.85 9.76 -0.33
C GLY A 206 8.89 10.74 -0.84
N SER A 207 9.91 10.25 -1.55
CA SER A 207 10.96 11.09 -2.11
C SER A 207 10.52 11.85 -3.37
N THR A 208 9.57 11.29 -4.14
CA THR A 208 8.97 11.91 -5.33
C THR A 208 7.44 11.79 -5.34
N PRO A 209 6.74 12.36 -4.35
CA PRO A 209 5.32 12.09 -4.10
C PRO A 209 4.36 12.57 -5.21
N ASP A 210 4.82 13.44 -6.11
CA ASP A 210 4.03 14.01 -7.22
C ASP A 210 4.29 13.35 -8.57
N GLU A 211 5.27 12.44 -8.66
CA GLU A 211 5.68 11.81 -9.91
C GLU A 211 4.55 11.00 -10.58
N LEU A 212 3.65 10.46 -9.76
CA LEU A 212 2.51 9.68 -10.24
C LEU A 212 1.26 10.51 -10.59
N ASN A 213 1.25 11.83 -10.41
CA ASN A 213 0.03 12.64 -10.55
C ASN A 213 -0.67 12.50 -11.92
N ALA A 214 0.12 12.46 -13.00
CA ALA A 214 -0.42 12.26 -14.35
C ALA A 214 -1.08 10.88 -14.48
N VAL A 215 -0.37 9.81 -14.10
CA VAL A 215 -0.87 8.43 -14.17
C VAL A 215 -2.08 8.22 -13.26
N MET A 216 -2.07 8.80 -12.06
CA MET A 216 -3.21 8.79 -11.14
C MET A 216 -4.46 9.36 -11.82
N THR A 217 -4.32 10.52 -12.47
CA THR A 217 -5.43 11.17 -13.18
C THR A 217 -5.95 10.29 -14.33
N GLU A 218 -5.04 9.67 -15.09
CA GLU A 218 -5.40 8.76 -16.20
C GLU A 218 -6.20 7.53 -15.73
N VAL A 219 -5.92 7.01 -14.54
CA VAL A 219 -6.66 5.87 -13.96
C VAL A 219 -7.89 6.30 -13.14
N GLY A 220 -8.18 7.60 -13.11
CA GLY A 220 -9.36 8.18 -12.44
C GLY A 220 -9.16 8.58 -10.98
N LEU A 221 -7.95 8.42 -10.41
CA LEU A 221 -7.65 8.95 -9.08
C LEU A 221 -7.46 10.47 -9.16
N ASN A 222 -7.90 11.19 -8.12
CA ASN A 222 -7.71 12.65 -8.08
C ASN A 222 -6.59 13.06 -7.10
N PRO A 223 -5.38 13.40 -7.59
CA PRO A 223 -4.29 13.88 -6.75
C PRO A 223 -4.50 15.28 -6.17
N THR A 224 -5.49 16.06 -6.63
CA THR A 224 -5.74 17.43 -6.12
C THR A 224 -6.77 17.50 -4.99
N GLY A 225 -7.54 16.42 -4.77
CA GLY A 225 -8.47 16.31 -3.63
C GLY A 225 -9.90 16.80 -3.86
N ASP A 226 -10.26 17.19 -5.08
CA ASP A 226 -11.64 17.46 -5.45
C ASP A 226 -12.32 16.14 -5.85
N GLU A 227 -12.67 15.29 -4.87
CA GLU A 227 -13.18 13.93 -5.15
C GLU A 227 -14.39 13.96 -6.09
N ALA A 228 -14.26 13.28 -7.25
CA ALA A 228 -15.40 12.90 -8.04
C ALA A 228 -16.08 11.70 -7.34
N PRO A 229 -17.37 11.79 -6.98
CA PRO A 229 -18.03 10.83 -6.08
C PRO A 229 -18.14 9.39 -6.62
N ASP A 230 -17.80 9.13 -7.89
CA ASP A 230 -18.15 7.89 -8.58
C ASP A 230 -16.95 7.01 -8.99
N VAL A 231 -15.75 7.27 -8.47
CA VAL A 231 -14.56 6.48 -8.83
C VAL A 231 -14.43 5.26 -7.92
N ASP A 232 -14.45 4.07 -8.53
CA ASP A 232 -14.02 2.82 -7.88
C ASP A 232 -12.50 2.86 -7.64
N ARG A 233 -12.12 3.29 -6.42
CA ARG A 233 -10.72 3.44 -6.02
C ARG A 233 -9.95 2.13 -6.02
N LYS A 234 -10.59 0.99 -5.72
CA LYS A 234 -9.91 -0.31 -5.75
C LYS A 234 -9.51 -0.64 -7.18
N ALA A 235 -10.44 -0.52 -8.12
CA ALA A 235 -10.15 -0.73 -9.53
C ALA A 235 -9.10 0.26 -10.08
N ALA A 236 -9.14 1.52 -9.62
CA ALA A 236 -8.17 2.54 -10.02
C ALA A 236 -6.74 2.23 -9.50
N LEU A 237 -6.60 1.65 -8.30
CA LEU A 237 -5.31 1.22 -7.77
C LEU A 237 -4.74 0.01 -8.52
N PHE A 238 -5.57 -0.97 -8.89
CA PHE A 238 -5.14 -2.05 -9.79
C PHE A 238 -4.65 -1.49 -11.13
N ALA A 239 -5.38 -0.53 -11.71
CA ALA A 239 -4.96 0.12 -12.95
C ALA A 239 -3.66 0.91 -12.78
N LEU A 240 -3.45 1.59 -11.64
CA LEU A 240 -2.19 2.27 -11.33
C LEU A 240 -1.02 1.28 -11.25
N ALA A 241 -1.21 0.15 -10.57
CA ALA A 241 -0.20 -0.91 -10.51
C ALA A 241 0.10 -1.49 -11.90
N GLU A 242 -0.92 -1.75 -12.72
CA GLU A 242 -0.76 -2.19 -14.11
C GLU A 242 0.07 -1.19 -14.93
N ARG A 243 -0.20 0.12 -14.80
CA ARG A 243 0.56 1.17 -15.50
C ARG A 243 2.03 1.23 -15.12
N LEU A 244 2.38 0.90 -13.88
CA LEU A 244 3.76 0.98 -13.37
C LEU A 244 4.57 -0.29 -13.56
N THR A 245 3.90 -1.41 -13.78
CA THR A 245 4.53 -2.74 -13.81
C THR A 245 4.33 -3.48 -15.11
N GLY A 246 3.36 -3.07 -15.94
CA GLY A 246 2.89 -3.85 -17.09
C GLY A 246 2.16 -5.15 -16.72
N VAL A 247 2.02 -5.45 -15.42
CA VAL A 247 1.34 -6.66 -14.93
C VAL A 247 -0.15 -6.38 -14.82
N ARG A 248 -0.93 -7.07 -15.64
CA ARG A 248 -2.38 -6.99 -15.61
C ARG A 248 -2.95 -8.11 -14.73
N VAL A 249 -3.38 -7.75 -13.52
CA VAL A 249 -4.01 -8.71 -12.60
C VAL A 249 -5.46 -8.93 -13.01
N THR A 250 -5.79 -10.15 -13.41
CA THR A 250 -7.13 -10.57 -13.86
C THR A 250 -7.63 -11.74 -13.04
N GLU A 251 -8.95 -12.00 -13.06
CA GLU A 251 -9.52 -13.18 -12.40
C GLU A 251 -8.95 -14.48 -12.96
N GLU A 252 -8.78 -14.58 -14.28
CA GLU A 252 -8.19 -15.74 -14.96
C GLU A 252 -6.76 -15.99 -14.51
N LEU A 253 -5.92 -14.93 -14.45
CA LEU A 253 -4.56 -15.03 -13.92
C LEU A 253 -4.56 -15.59 -12.50
N LEU A 254 -5.44 -15.09 -11.63
CA LEU A 254 -5.49 -15.52 -10.24
C LEU A 254 -6.06 -16.95 -10.11
N ALA A 255 -7.02 -17.32 -10.95
CA ALA A 255 -7.64 -18.65 -10.93
C ALA A 255 -6.70 -19.76 -11.43
N GLU A 256 -5.74 -19.44 -12.31
CA GLU A 256 -4.87 -20.43 -12.94
C GLU A 256 -3.43 -20.44 -12.38
N ALA A 257 -3.03 -19.42 -11.63
CA ALA A 257 -1.68 -19.32 -11.09
C ALA A 257 -1.33 -20.47 -10.13
N GLU A 258 -0.11 -20.99 -10.26
CA GLU A 258 0.51 -21.83 -9.24
C GLU A 258 1.14 -20.94 -8.16
N TYR A 259 0.57 -20.96 -6.95
CA TYR A 259 1.05 -20.20 -5.82
C TYR A 259 1.97 -21.04 -4.96
N ARG A 260 3.14 -20.50 -4.64
CA ARG A 260 3.92 -20.94 -3.47
C ARG A 260 3.27 -20.37 -2.23
N MET A 261 2.93 -21.24 -1.29
CA MET A 261 2.23 -20.87 -0.07
C MET A 261 3.16 -20.83 1.13
N THR A 262 2.84 -19.94 2.05
CA THR A 262 3.56 -19.79 3.31
C THR A 262 2.65 -19.29 4.42
N ASP A 263 3.03 -19.60 5.66
CA ASP A 263 2.51 -18.92 6.84
C ASP A 263 3.32 -17.66 7.08
N LEU A 264 2.70 -16.51 6.82
CA LEU A 264 3.26 -15.23 7.22
C LEU A 264 2.95 -15.01 8.69
N PRO A 265 3.93 -14.67 9.54
CA PRO A 265 3.60 -14.07 10.81
C PRO A 265 2.83 -12.79 10.51
N LYS A 266 1.63 -12.65 11.08
CA LYS A 266 0.99 -11.35 11.26
C LYS A 266 2.01 -10.56 12.06
N ALA A 267 2.65 -9.58 11.42
CA ALA A 267 3.83 -8.89 11.95
C ALA A 267 3.76 -8.82 13.48
N PRO A 268 4.84 -9.15 14.23
CA PRO A 268 4.82 -8.84 15.65
C PRO A 268 4.38 -7.39 15.71
N ALA A 269 3.35 -7.08 16.48
CA ALA A 269 3.06 -5.68 16.79
C ALA A 269 4.42 -5.13 17.17
N ASP A 270 5.02 -4.28 16.31
CA ASP A 270 6.44 -3.93 16.41
C ASP A 270 6.70 -3.76 17.89
N GLU A 271 7.62 -4.56 18.47
CA GLU A 271 7.90 -4.49 19.89
C GLU A 271 8.22 -3.03 20.16
N TRP A 272 7.22 -2.28 20.62
CA TRP A 272 7.27 -0.85 20.49
C TRP A 272 8.15 -0.42 21.65
N GLU A 273 9.40 -0.06 21.37
CA GLU A 273 10.33 0.27 22.44
C GLU A 273 9.81 1.44 23.28
N SER A 274 9.06 2.35 22.65
CA SER A 274 8.29 3.38 23.35
C SER A 274 7.26 4.08 22.46
N VAL A 275 6.19 4.58 23.08
CA VAL A 275 5.25 5.54 22.48
C VAL A 275 5.51 6.92 23.09
N THR A 276 5.69 7.93 22.25
CA THR A 276 5.80 9.33 22.72
C THR A 276 4.48 10.07 22.53
N ILE A 277 3.87 10.48 23.63
CA ILE A 277 2.72 11.36 23.68
C ILE A 277 3.24 12.80 23.83
N ASP A 278 3.12 13.58 22.76
CA ASP A 278 3.42 15.02 22.77
C ASP A 278 2.14 15.80 22.46
N ILE A 279 1.47 16.24 23.52
CA ILE A 279 0.20 16.97 23.42
C ILE A 279 0.41 18.38 23.92
N THR A 280 0.04 19.37 23.12
CA THR A 280 -0.06 20.77 23.56
C THR A 280 -1.54 21.11 23.75
N ASP A 281 -1.94 21.51 24.95
CA ASP A 281 -3.32 21.88 25.23
C ASP A 281 -3.69 23.26 24.65
N ALA A 282 -4.97 23.63 24.75
CA ALA A 282 -5.49 24.91 24.25
C ALA A 282 -4.87 26.15 24.92
N TYR A 283 -4.14 25.98 26.02
CA TYR A 283 -3.43 27.04 26.74
C TYR A 283 -1.93 27.05 26.43
N GLY A 284 -1.48 26.22 25.49
CA GLY A 284 -0.08 26.13 25.09
C GLY A 284 0.79 25.32 26.06
N LYS A 285 0.20 24.61 27.03
CA LYS A 285 0.95 23.75 27.94
C LYS A 285 1.23 22.43 27.24
N ARG A 286 2.51 22.09 27.13
CA ARG A 286 3.00 20.86 26.51
C ARG A 286 3.10 19.75 27.55
N THR A 287 2.51 18.61 27.24
CA THR A 287 2.67 17.34 27.95
C THR A 287 3.50 16.43 27.06
N TYR A 288 4.66 16.02 27.58
CA TYR A 288 5.55 15.08 26.93
C TYR A 288 5.68 13.84 27.81
N VAL A 289 5.20 12.70 27.33
CA VAL A 289 5.30 11.42 28.03
C VAL A 289 5.83 10.38 27.06
N GLN A 290 6.88 9.68 27.46
CA GLN A 290 7.36 8.51 26.75
C GLN A 290 6.93 7.28 27.57
N LEU A 291 6.07 6.45 27.00
CA LEU A 291 5.61 5.19 27.58
C LEU A 291 6.43 4.06 27.00
N ARG A 292 6.80 3.08 27.81
CA ARG A 292 7.47 1.84 27.39
C ARG A 292 6.60 0.63 27.74
N PRO A 293 6.80 -0.54 27.09
CA PRO A 293 6.00 -1.74 27.35
C PRO A 293 6.02 -2.18 28.81
N ASP A 294 7.12 -1.97 29.54
CA ASP A 294 7.29 -2.32 30.95
C ASP A 294 6.58 -1.35 31.93
N GLN A 295 5.98 -0.27 31.42
CA GLN A 295 5.33 0.78 32.21
C GLN A 295 3.80 0.80 32.07
N LEU A 296 3.23 -0.13 31.30
CA LEU A 296 1.79 -0.36 31.14
C LEU A 296 1.36 -1.62 31.89
#